data_AF-A0A930UTH1-F1
#
_entry.id   AF-A0A930UTH1-F1
#
_cell.length_a   1.000
_cell.length_b   1.000
_cell.length_c   1.000
_cell.angle_alpha   90.00
_cell.angle_beta   90.00
_cell.angle_gamma   90.00
#
_symmetry.space_group_name_H-M   'P 1'
#
loop_
_entity.id
_entity.type
_entity.pdbx_description
1 polymer ?
#
loop_
_entity_poly.entity_id
_entity_poly.type
_entity_poly.pdbx_seq_one_letter_code
_entity_poly.pdbx_strand_id
1 'polypeptide(L)'
;MNDFQREKGIVRRFHEELDRADSDPAKTLARHCLEDFVWRGYHPFGEQDVAGCAKRFWRPLKRSLGSMQRRLDIFFAGTNEIDDHQSVWVVSMGHLMGLFDHPWLGIRPTGKIVMLRFCEFNRVTKEGIAESAMFFDIPHLMMQAGQYPFPPQSAAQLVQPGPATHDGLVYEAKARAESEATLSLINKMIRDIGQWQGRLSLEDELRRTWSKQMIWWGPAGIGATYTIERYAKQHAGPFRAGFIERSPTTHRARLAEGHYGGFFGWPNFTVRPAGGFMGLPPSDERVEFRVIDIYRREGDRLVENWIFIDLLHLWQSQGVQLLEPIDPELPDVA
;
A
#
# COMPACT_ATOMS: atom_id res chain seq x y z
N MET A 1 16.02 16.35 -16.82
CA MET A 1 15.62 14.96 -16.52
C MET A 1 15.57 14.83 -15.00
N ASN A 2 14.61 14.11 -14.46
CA ASN A 2 14.69 13.73 -13.04
C ASN A 2 15.58 12.50 -12.95
N ASP A 3 16.68 12.62 -12.22
CA ASP A 3 17.61 11.53 -12.00
C ASP A 3 17.57 11.12 -10.52
N PHE A 4 17.10 9.90 -10.28
CA PHE A 4 17.00 9.27 -8.97
C PHE A 4 17.83 7.97 -8.91
N GLN A 5 18.81 7.78 -9.81
CA GLN A 5 19.58 6.53 -9.90
C GLN A 5 20.23 6.15 -8.57
N ARG A 6 20.70 7.15 -7.81
CA ARG A 6 21.36 6.93 -6.53
C ARG A 6 20.40 6.39 -5.47
N GLU A 7 19.25 7.02 -5.31
CA GLU A 7 18.24 6.66 -4.32
C GLU A 7 17.61 5.31 -4.67
N LYS A 8 17.30 5.08 -5.96
CA LYS A 8 16.89 3.78 -6.48
C LYS A 8 17.94 2.70 -6.20
N GLY A 9 19.22 3.01 -6.41
CA GLY A 9 20.32 2.10 -6.12
C GLY A 9 20.43 1.73 -4.65
N ILE A 10 20.16 2.66 -3.72
CA ILE A 10 20.12 2.38 -2.27
C ILE A 10 19.01 1.36 -1.96
N VAL A 11 17.77 1.62 -2.40
CA VAL A 11 16.64 0.72 -2.11
C VAL A 11 16.80 -0.63 -2.77
N ARG A 12 17.33 -0.68 -4.01
CA ARG A 12 17.61 -1.95 -4.68
C ARG A 12 18.64 -2.79 -3.94
N ARG A 13 19.76 -2.20 -3.50
CA ARG A 13 20.76 -2.92 -2.69
C ARG A 13 20.20 -3.39 -1.36
N PHE A 14 19.34 -2.57 -0.72
CA PHE A 14 18.63 -2.95 0.49
C PHE A 14 17.74 -4.19 0.25
N HIS A 15 16.88 -4.17 -0.78
CA HIS A 15 16.04 -5.32 -1.13
C HIS A 15 16.88 -6.54 -1.52
N GLU A 16 17.91 -6.38 -2.35
CA GLU A 16 18.80 -7.48 -2.78
C GLU A 16 19.53 -8.15 -1.62
N GLU A 17 19.94 -7.41 -0.59
CA GLU A 17 20.55 -7.98 0.61
C GLU A 17 19.51 -8.60 1.54
N LEU A 18 18.38 -7.90 1.74
CA LEU A 18 17.31 -8.35 2.63
C LEU A 18 16.62 -9.59 2.10
N ASP A 19 16.52 -9.79 0.79
CA ASP A 19 15.80 -10.93 0.20
C ASP A 19 16.68 -12.20 0.13
N ARG A 20 17.97 -12.14 0.49
CA ARG A 20 18.84 -13.34 0.52
C ARG A 20 18.36 -14.34 1.57
N ALA A 21 18.51 -15.63 1.27
CA ALA A 21 18.09 -16.71 2.17
C ALA A 21 18.84 -16.68 3.52
N ASP A 22 20.11 -16.29 3.50
CA ASP A 22 21.02 -16.23 4.66
C ASP A 22 21.10 -14.84 5.30
N SER A 23 20.27 -13.88 4.88
CA SER A 23 20.30 -12.53 5.45
C SER A 23 19.89 -12.57 6.94
N ASP A 24 20.56 -11.78 7.77
CA ASP A 24 20.04 -11.41 9.09
C ASP A 24 19.32 -10.06 8.98
N PRO A 25 17.96 -10.02 9.06
CA PRO A 25 17.22 -8.78 8.86
C PRO A 25 17.66 -7.64 9.77
N ALA A 26 18.09 -7.93 11.00
CA ALA A 26 18.55 -6.90 11.93
C ALA A 26 19.85 -6.24 11.44
N LYS A 27 20.82 -7.03 10.98
CA LYS A 27 22.08 -6.51 10.43
C LYS A 27 21.88 -5.78 9.11
N THR A 28 21.01 -6.30 8.25
CA THR A 28 20.71 -5.66 6.97
C THR A 28 20.01 -4.33 7.18
N LEU A 29 18.97 -4.27 8.03
CA LEU A 29 18.31 -3.01 8.37
C LEU A 29 19.30 -2.02 9.01
N ALA A 30 20.09 -2.42 9.99
CA ALA A 30 21.08 -1.55 10.63
C ALA A 30 22.16 -1.01 9.67
N ARG A 31 22.43 -1.71 8.56
CA ARG A 31 23.38 -1.27 7.54
C ARG A 31 22.78 -0.25 6.56
N HIS A 32 21.51 -0.42 6.20
CA HIS A 32 20.87 0.36 5.13
C HIS A 32 19.97 1.48 5.64
N CYS A 33 19.52 1.41 6.89
CA CYS A 33 18.65 2.38 7.53
C CYS A 33 19.43 3.30 8.47
N LEU A 34 18.93 4.52 8.69
CA LEU A 34 19.49 5.47 9.66
C LEU A 34 19.25 5.00 11.10
N GLU A 35 19.99 5.59 12.04
CA GLU A 35 19.84 5.30 13.48
C GLU A 35 18.44 5.69 14.00
N ASP A 36 17.89 6.80 13.52
CA ASP A 36 16.55 7.30 13.84
C ASP A 36 15.46 6.79 12.88
N PHE A 37 15.70 5.64 12.24
CA PHE A 37 14.79 5.07 11.26
C PHE A 37 13.40 4.77 11.82
N VAL A 38 12.37 5.20 11.08
CA VAL A 38 10.96 4.89 11.39
C VAL A 38 10.35 4.03 10.30
N TRP A 39 9.95 2.81 10.67
CA TRP A 39 9.17 1.92 9.81
C TRP A 39 7.70 1.92 10.23
N ARG A 40 6.80 2.11 9.26
CA ARG A 40 5.35 2.08 9.46
C ARG A 40 4.77 0.88 8.75
N GLY A 41 4.35 -0.12 9.53
CA GLY A 41 3.77 -1.34 9.02
C GLY A 41 2.27 -1.40 9.22
N TYR A 42 1.60 -1.93 8.21
CA TYR A 42 0.20 -2.38 8.27
C TYR A 42 -0.13 -3.07 9.61
N HIS A 43 -1.37 -2.93 10.13
CA HIS A 43 -1.77 -3.59 11.37
C HIS A 43 -1.49 -5.11 11.31
N PRO A 44 -0.83 -5.69 12.33
CA PRO A 44 -0.71 -5.20 13.71
C PRO A 44 0.65 -4.58 14.05
N PHE A 45 1.47 -4.25 13.05
CA PHE A 45 2.86 -3.90 13.33
C PHE A 45 3.04 -2.47 13.84
N GLY A 46 2.36 -1.48 13.25
CA GLY A 46 2.44 -0.07 13.67
C GLY A 46 3.79 0.57 13.34
N GLU A 47 4.17 1.61 14.09
CA GLU A 47 5.49 2.23 13.96
C GLU A 47 6.54 1.41 14.71
N GLN A 48 7.70 1.16 14.08
CA GLN A 48 8.81 0.37 14.59
C GLN A 48 10.15 1.04 14.28
N ASP A 49 11.14 0.80 15.11
CA ASP A 49 12.55 1.05 14.79
C ASP A 49 13.16 -0.13 14.03
N VAL A 50 14.47 -0.09 13.79
CA VAL A 50 15.23 -1.18 13.15
C VAL A 50 15.04 -2.51 13.87
N ALA A 51 15.17 -2.53 15.20
CA ALA A 51 15.12 -3.76 15.99
C ALA A 51 13.71 -4.38 15.98
N GLY A 52 12.68 -3.55 16.17
CA GLY A 52 11.28 -3.94 16.11
C GLY A 52 10.88 -4.44 14.73
N CYS A 53 11.29 -3.75 13.65
CA CYS A 53 11.02 -4.17 12.28
C CYS A 53 11.68 -5.53 11.97
N ALA A 54 12.93 -5.73 12.38
CA ALA A 54 13.62 -7.01 12.23
C ALA A 54 12.91 -8.15 13.01
N LYS A 55 12.64 -7.92 14.29
CA LYS A 55 12.15 -8.94 15.23
C LYS A 55 10.68 -9.27 15.02
N ARG A 56 9.82 -8.27 14.83
CA ARG A 56 8.35 -8.46 14.77
C ARG A 56 7.83 -8.72 13.37
N PHE A 57 8.53 -8.22 12.34
CA PHE A 57 8.07 -8.35 10.96
C PHE A 57 8.95 -9.30 10.13
N TRP A 58 10.19 -8.92 9.86
CA TRP A 58 11.00 -9.63 8.84
C TRP A 58 11.41 -11.04 9.24
N ARG A 59 11.89 -11.27 10.48
CA ARG A 59 12.26 -12.62 10.93
C ARG A 59 11.06 -13.57 10.92
N PRO A 60 9.89 -13.24 11.53
CA PRO A 60 8.71 -14.10 11.47
C PRO A 60 8.20 -14.34 10.05
N LEU A 61 8.19 -13.31 9.19
CA LEU A 61 7.74 -13.45 7.81
C LEU A 61 8.65 -14.39 7.01
N LYS A 62 9.97 -14.23 7.12
CA LYS A 62 10.94 -15.08 6.41
C LYS A 62 10.92 -16.53 6.88
N ARG A 63 10.68 -16.74 8.18
CA ARG A 63 10.44 -18.08 8.72
C ARG A 63 9.16 -18.68 8.15
N SER A 64 8.10 -17.88 8.08
CA SER A 64 6.81 -18.33 7.58
C SER A 64 6.81 -18.65 6.07
N LEU A 65 7.43 -17.77 5.29
CA LEU A 65 7.53 -17.86 3.84
C LEU A 65 8.93 -18.36 3.45
N GLY A 66 9.10 -19.67 3.43
CA GLY A 66 10.34 -20.31 2.99
C GLY A 66 10.65 -20.01 1.52
N SER A 67 11.93 -19.97 1.17
CA SER A 67 12.40 -19.67 -0.21
C SER A 67 11.81 -18.39 -0.80
N MET A 68 11.66 -17.35 0.03
CA MET A 68 11.00 -16.10 -0.34
C MET A 68 11.70 -15.41 -1.52
N GLN A 69 10.91 -14.90 -2.45
CA GLN A 69 11.34 -14.10 -3.59
C GLN A 69 10.49 -12.84 -3.69
N ARG A 70 11.13 -11.68 -3.90
CA ARG A 70 10.45 -10.45 -4.24
C ARG A 70 10.21 -10.38 -5.75
N ARG A 71 8.97 -10.12 -6.13
CA ARG A 71 8.54 -9.89 -7.50
C ARG A 71 8.00 -8.48 -7.60
N LEU A 72 8.78 -7.59 -8.19
CA LEU A 72 8.39 -6.19 -8.36
C LEU A 72 7.50 -6.05 -9.60
N ASP A 73 6.40 -5.34 -9.42
CA ASP A 73 5.46 -4.96 -10.48
C ASP A 73 5.56 -3.45 -10.79
N ILE A 74 5.84 -2.63 -9.76
CA ILE A 74 6.06 -1.18 -9.90
C ILE A 74 7.29 -0.76 -9.09
N PHE A 75 8.14 0.07 -9.68
CA PHE A 75 9.31 0.67 -9.05
C PHE A 75 9.56 2.06 -9.64
N PHE A 76 9.49 3.11 -8.82
CA PHE A 76 9.76 4.49 -9.26
C PHE A 76 10.22 5.36 -8.10
N ALA A 77 10.69 6.58 -8.38
CA ALA A 77 11.12 7.53 -7.36
C ALA A 77 10.68 8.97 -7.68
N GLY A 78 10.69 9.84 -6.68
CA GLY A 78 10.26 11.22 -6.86
C GLY A 78 10.54 12.08 -5.64
N THR A 79 10.57 13.40 -5.85
CA THR A 79 10.55 14.35 -4.75
C THR A 79 9.15 14.46 -4.16
N ASN A 80 9.05 14.61 -2.85
CA ASN A 80 7.77 14.64 -2.15
C ASN A 80 7.11 16.03 -2.23
N GLU A 81 5.97 16.15 -2.90
CA GLU A 81 5.24 17.42 -2.96
C GLU A 81 4.80 17.94 -1.59
N ILE A 82 4.57 17.05 -0.61
CA ILE A 82 4.01 17.42 0.69
C ILE A 82 5.00 18.24 1.53
N ASP A 83 6.30 18.08 1.31
CA ASP A 83 7.36 18.83 2.01
C ASP A 83 8.05 19.84 1.08
N ASP A 84 7.32 20.39 0.12
CA ASP A 84 7.85 21.33 -0.88
C ASP A 84 9.03 20.74 -1.68
N HIS A 85 8.96 19.44 -1.98
CA HIS A 85 9.98 18.69 -2.72
C HIS A 85 11.35 18.59 -2.04
N GLN A 86 11.40 18.71 -0.71
CA GLN A 86 12.63 18.64 0.08
C GLN A 86 13.15 17.21 0.26
N SER A 87 12.26 16.20 0.31
CA SER A 87 12.66 14.81 0.45
C SER A 87 12.47 13.99 -0.83
N VAL A 88 13.27 12.93 -0.99
CA VAL A 88 13.14 11.96 -2.08
C VAL A 88 12.62 10.64 -1.51
N TRP A 89 11.63 10.09 -2.20
CA TRP A 89 11.07 8.78 -1.89
C TRP A 89 11.23 7.83 -3.07
N VAL A 90 11.45 6.56 -2.76
CA VAL A 90 11.48 5.46 -3.71
C VAL A 90 10.33 4.51 -3.36
N VAL A 91 9.53 4.17 -4.36
CA VAL A 91 8.32 3.37 -4.23
C VAL A 91 8.55 2.02 -4.87
N SER A 92 8.13 0.96 -4.19
CA SER A 92 8.16 -0.42 -4.67
C SER A 92 6.82 -1.08 -4.42
N MET A 93 6.27 -1.81 -5.39
CA MET A 93 5.03 -2.57 -5.23
C MET A 93 5.17 -3.89 -5.96
N GLY A 94 4.59 -4.93 -5.38
CA GLY A 94 4.44 -6.22 -6.04
C GLY A 94 4.12 -7.30 -5.03
N HIS A 95 4.86 -8.40 -5.09
CA HIS A 95 4.58 -9.59 -4.29
C HIS A 95 5.83 -10.16 -3.61
N LEU A 96 5.70 -10.56 -2.36
CA LEU A 96 6.61 -11.48 -1.68
C LEU A 96 6.04 -12.89 -1.85
N MET A 97 6.72 -13.72 -2.64
CA MET A 97 6.30 -15.07 -2.98
C MET A 97 7.14 -16.08 -2.22
N GLY A 98 6.53 -17.12 -1.66
CA GLY A 98 7.27 -18.17 -0.95
C GLY A 98 6.41 -19.39 -0.65
N LEU A 99 7.00 -20.39 0.00
CA LEU A 99 6.30 -21.56 0.54
C LEU A 99 5.80 -21.24 1.95
N PHE A 100 4.49 -21.36 2.16
CA PHE A 100 3.89 -21.02 3.45
C PHE A 100 3.90 -22.23 4.40
N ASP A 101 5.07 -22.47 5.01
CA ASP A 101 5.38 -23.69 5.76
C ASP A 101 5.21 -23.54 7.28
N HIS A 102 5.28 -22.30 7.79
CA HIS A 102 5.09 -22.01 9.22
C HIS A 102 4.04 -20.93 9.46
N PRO A 103 3.28 -20.99 10.57
CA PRO A 103 2.27 -19.98 10.88
C PRO A 103 2.85 -18.57 10.99
N TRP A 104 2.04 -17.58 10.61
CA TRP A 104 2.34 -16.16 10.79
C TRP A 104 1.05 -15.43 11.15
N LEU A 105 1.05 -14.67 12.25
CA LEU A 105 -0.12 -13.93 12.74
C LEU A 105 -1.38 -14.78 12.97
N GLY A 106 -1.22 -16.05 13.37
CA GLY A 106 -2.32 -17.02 13.53
C GLY A 106 -2.87 -17.59 12.23
N ILE A 107 -2.29 -17.23 11.07
CA ILE A 107 -2.67 -17.77 9.77
C ILE A 107 -2.10 -19.19 9.65
N ARG A 108 -2.94 -20.15 9.28
CA ARG A 108 -2.54 -21.55 9.17
C ARG A 108 -1.67 -21.77 7.93
N PRO A 109 -0.48 -22.37 8.07
CA PRO A 109 0.37 -22.67 6.91
C PRO A 109 -0.32 -23.68 6.00
N THR A 110 -0.05 -23.58 4.70
CA THR A 110 -0.66 -24.43 3.68
C THR A 110 0.30 -25.45 3.09
N GLY A 111 1.62 -25.29 3.30
CA GLY A 111 2.66 -26.04 2.61
C GLY A 111 2.69 -25.80 1.09
N LYS A 112 2.07 -24.71 0.63
CA LYS A 112 1.94 -24.36 -0.80
C LYS A 112 2.54 -22.99 -1.05
N ILE A 113 2.76 -22.71 -2.34
CA ILE A 113 3.11 -21.36 -2.80
C ILE A 113 2.02 -20.36 -2.41
N VAL A 114 2.44 -19.21 -1.89
CA VAL A 114 1.60 -18.04 -1.65
C VAL A 114 2.26 -16.78 -2.19
N MET A 115 1.47 -15.73 -2.41
CA MET A 115 1.95 -14.41 -2.81
C MET A 115 1.35 -13.35 -1.88
N LEU A 116 2.20 -12.77 -1.02
CA LEU A 116 1.84 -11.64 -0.17
C LEU A 116 2.06 -10.34 -0.95
N ARG A 117 0.95 -9.67 -1.30
CA ARG A 117 1.01 -8.38 -2.00
C ARG A 117 1.55 -7.31 -1.05
N PHE A 118 2.43 -6.44 -1.53
CA PHE A 118 2.98 -5.33 -0.76
C PHE A 118 3.10 -4.04 -1.59
N CYS A 119 3.12 -2.90 -0.89
CA CYS A 119 3.64 -1.65 -1.40
C CYS A 119 4.46 -0.95 -0.32
N GLU A 120 5.59 -0.38 -0.71
CA GLU A 120 6.57 0.24 0.18
C GLU A 120 6.99 1.61 -0.37
N PHE A 121 6.96 2.62 0.49
CA PHE A 121 7.52 3.94 0.27
C PHE A 121 8.74 4.09 1.18
N ASN A 122 9.92 4.32 0.61
CA ASN A 122 11.17 4.52 1.35
C ASN A 122 11.65 5.96 1.19
N ARG A 123 11.79 6.73 2.27
CA ARG A 123 12.44 8.05 2.25
C ARG A 123 13.95 7.84 2.28
N VAL A 124 14.63 8.32 1.25
CA VAL A 124 16.06 8.03 1.05
C VAL A 124 16.89 9.30 1.24
N THR A 125 17.99 9.20 1.98
CA THR A 125 18.98 10.27 2.15
C THR A 125 20.30 9.88 1.51
N LYS A 126 21.38 10.63 1.81
CA LYS A 126 22.70 10.22 1.34
C LYS A 126 23.27 9.04 2.11
N GLU A 127 22.88 8.92 3.36
CA GLU A 127 23.43 8.03 4.37
C GLU A 127 22.65 6.71 4.45
N GLY A 128 21.39 6.69 4.02
CA GLY A 128 20.57 5.47 4.02
C GLY A 128 19.08 5.74 3.85
N ILE A 129 18.26 4.79 4.30
CA ILE A 129 16.80 4.89 4.37
C ILE A 129 16.43 5.46 5.74
N ALA A 130 15.76 6.61 5.75
CA ALA A 130 15.37 7.28 6.97
C ALA A 130 13.96 6.88 7.44
N GLU A 131 13.06 6.59 6.50
CA GLU A 131 11.70 6.15 6.83
C GLU A 131 11.21 5.15 5.80
N SER A 132 10.36 4.23 6.24
CA SER A 132 9.63 3.32 5.37
C SER A 132 8.17 3.27 5.78
N ALA A 133 7.25 3.28 4.81
CA ALA A 133 5.87 2.90 5.02
C ALA A 133 5.58 1.67 4.14
N MET A 134 5.29 0.53 4.75
CA MET A 134 5.14 -0.75 4.08
C MET A 134 3.78 -1.37 4.39
N PHE A 135 2.94 -1.48 3.38
CA PHE A 135 1.60 -2.01 3.48
C PHE A 135 1.52 -3.37 2.81
N PHE A 136 0.68 -4.24 3.36
CA PHE A 136 0.51 -5.61 2.91
C PHE A 136 -0.96 -5.94 2.79
N ASP A 137 -1.28 -6.91 1.94
CA ASP A 137 -2.60 -7.50 1.90
C ASP A 137 -2.63 -8.81 2.72
N ILE A 138 -2.54 -8.67 4.05
CA ILE A 138 -2.64 -9.81 4.98
C ILE A 138 -3.96 -10.56 4.81
N PRO A 139 -5.12 -9.89 4.65
CA PRO A 139 -6.37 -10.59 4.35
C PRO A 139 -6.30 -11.46 3.08
N HIS A 140 -5.59 -11.01 2.05
CA HIS A 140 -5.35 -11.85 0.86
C HIS A 140 -4.51 -13.10 1.17
N LEU A 141 -3.52 -13.02 2.06
CA LEU A 141 -2.78 -14.20 2.52
C LEU A 141 -3.68 -15.16 3.32
N MET A 142 -4.56 -14.62 4.18
CA MET A 142 -5.56 -15.44 4.90
C MET A 142 -6.45 -16.20 3.90
N MET A 143 -6.94 -15.53 2.85
CA MET A 143 -7.79 -16.15 1.84
C MET A 143 -7.07 -17.26 1.06
N GLN A 144 -5.77 -17.09 0.75
CA GLN A 144 -4.93 -18.14 0.16
C GLN A 144 -4.80 -19.37 1.08
N ALA A 145 -4.91 -19.17 2.40
CA ALA A 145 -4.95 -20.22 3.41
C ALA A 145 -6.36 -20.78 3.72
N GLY A 146 -7.38 -20.37 2.95
CA GLY A 146 -8.77 -20.76 3.18
C GLY A 146 -9.39 -20.14 4.43
N GLN A 147 -8.84 -19.02 4.92
CA GLN A 147 -9.37 -18.22 6.02
C GLN A 147 -9.94 -16.92 5.47
N TYR A 148 -11.24 -16.69 5.65
CA TYR A 148 -11.94 -15.52 5.10
C TYR A 148 -12.31 -14.57 6.25
N PRO A 149 -11.49 -13.54 6.52
CA PRO A 149 -11.67 -12.68 7.70
C PRO A 149 -12.85 -11.69 7.59
N PHE A 150 -13.39 -11.50 6.39
CA PHE A 150 -14.39 -10.49 6.11
C PHE A 150 -15.67 -11.09 5.50
N PRO A 151 -16.81 -10.38 5.56
CA PRO A 151 -18.03 -10.74 4.84
C PRO A 151 -17.83 -10.74 3.31
N PRO A 152 -18.83 -11.22 2.54
CA PRO A 152 -18.78 -11.19 1.09
C PRO A 152 -18.44 -9.81 0.53
N GLN A 153 -17.46 -9.77 -0.37
CA GLN A 153 -16.95 -8.54 -0.95
C GLN A 153 -17.95 -7.93 -1.96
N SER A 154 -17.98 -6.60 -2.04
CA SER A 154 -18.80 -5.88 -3.03
C SER A 154 -18.23 -5.95 -4.45
N ALA A 155 -16.94 -6.20 -4.58
CA ALA A 155 -16.22 -6.38 -5.84
C ALA A 155 -15.42 -7.69 -5.86
N ALA A 156 -14.76 -7.99 -6.99
CA ALA A 156 -14.19 -9.31 -7.23
C ALA A 156 -12.79 -9.47 -6.63
N GLN A 157 -12.54 -10.54 -5.86
CA GLN A 157 -11.16 -10.95 -5.55
C GLN A 157 -10.58 -11.73 -6.72
N LEU A 158 -9.49 -11.23 -7.28
CA LEU A 158 -8.80 -11.79 -8.43
C LEU A 158 -7.30 -11.63 -8.25
N VAL A 159 -6.53 -12.20 -9.18
CA VAL A 159 -5.12 -11.83 -9.35
C VAL A 159 -5.06 -10.33 -9.63
N GLN A 160 -4.18 -9.63 -8.93
CA GLN A 160 -3.91 -8.20 -9.13
C GLN A 160 -2.57 -8.07 -9.85
N PRO A 161 -2.56 -7.98 -11.19
CA PRO A 161 -1.32 -7.92 -11.95
C PRO A 161 -0.64 -6.55 -11.76
N GLY A 162 0.63 -6.49 -12.14
CA GLY A 162 1.28 -5.21 -12.43
C GLY A 162 0.63 -4.46 -13.60
N PRO A 163 1.16 -3.29 -13.96
CA PRO A 163 0.58 -2.44 -15.00
C PRO A 163 0.46 -3.17 -16.35
N ALA A 164 -0.65 -2.97 -17.05
CA ALA A 164 -0.93 -3.64 -18.33
C ALA A 164 0.14 -3.37 -19.41
N THR A 165 0.89 -2.28 -19.28
CA THR A 165 1.98 -1.86 -20.17
C THR A 165 3.31 -2.55 -19.89
N HIS A 166 3.44 -3.28 -18.78
CA HIS A 166 4.67 -3.94 -18.31
C HIS A 166 5.88 -3.00 -18.17
N ASP A 167 5.66 -1.69 -18.05
CA ASP A 167 6.70 -0.66 -17.91
C ASP A 167 6.72 -0.02 -16.51
N GLY A 168 6.10 -0.69 -15.52
CA GLY A 168 6.03 -0.24 -14.13
C GLY A 168 7.37 -0.16 -13.41
N LEU A 169 8.39 -0.85 -13.92
CA LEU A 169 9.75 -0.81 -13.40
C LEU A 169 10.54 0.33 -14.04
N VAL A 170 10.36 1.54 -13.49
CA VAL A 170 11.01 2.76 -13.94
C VAL A 170 12.44 2.80 -13.40
N TYR A 171 13.38 2.15 -14.09
CA TYR A 171 14.80 2.24 -13.74
C TYR A 171 15.44 3.50 -14.31
N GLU A 172 15.24 3.75 -15.60
CA GLU A 172 15.86 4.86 -16.30
C GLU A 172 15.27 6.22 -15.91
N ALA A 173 16.08 7.27 -16.06
CA ALA A 173 15.65 8.64 -15.86
C ALA A 173 14.48 8.99 -16.79
N LYS A 174 13.51 9.76 -16.27
CA LYS A 174 12.34 10.21 -17.04
C LYS A 174 12.39 11.73 -17.27
N ALA A 175 11.69 12.16 -18.32
CA ALA A 175 11.49 13.57 -18.60
C ALA A 175 10.70 14.22 -17.45
N ARG A 176 11.19 15.36 -16.95
CA ARG A 176 10.58 16.05 -15.81
C ARG A 176 9.10 16.40 -16.05
N ALA A 177 8.81 16.86 -17.28
CA ALA A 177 7.46 17.23 -17.70
C ALA A 177 6.46 16.05 -17.60
N GLU A 178 6.88 14.81 -17.86
CA GLU A 178 6.00 13.64 -17.74
C GLU A 178 5.63 13.36 -16.29
N SER A 179 6.62 13.44 -15.39
CA SER A 179 6.41 13.30 -13.95
C SER A 179 5.51 14.40 -13.38
N GLU A 180 5.75 15.66 -13.78
CA GLU A 180 4.92 16.82 -13.41
C GLU A 180 3.47 16.67 -13.90
N ALA A 181 3.27 16.20 -15.14
CA ALA A 181 1.93 15.94 -15.68
C ALA A 181 1.19 14.86 -14.89
N THR A 182 1.87 13.77 -14.53
CA THR A 182 1.30 12.69 -13.71
C THR A 182 0.91 13.20 -12.31
N LEU A 183 1.82 13.89 -11.63
CA LEU A 183 1.56 14.43 -10.30
C LEU A 183 0.41 15.45 -10.31
N SER A 184 0.39 16.36 -11.30
CA SER A 184 -0.67 17.36 -11.47
C SER A 184 -2.04 16.71 -11.68
N LEU A 185 -2.11 15.62 -12.48
CA LEU A 185 -3.36 14.89 -12.71
C LEU A 185 -3.84 14.17 -11.44
N ILE A 186 -2.94 13.53 -10.68
CA ILE A 186 -3.25 12.92 -9.38
C ILE A 186 -3.80 13.99 -8.42
N ASN A 187 -3.19 15.16 -8.36
CA ASN A 187 -3.64 16.27 -7.52
C ASN A 187 -5.01 16.79 -7.91
N LYS A 188 -5.27 16.91 -9.22
CA LYS A 188 -6.60 17.27 -9.72
C LYS A 188 -7.64 16.24 -9.29
N MET A 189 -7.33 14.94 -9.42
CA MET A 189 -8.22 13.86 -9.02
C MET A 189 -8.54 13.92 -7.52
N ILE A 190 -7.52 14.05 -6.65
CA ILE A 190 -7.71 14.14 -5.18
C ILE A 190 -8.63 15.32 -4.82
N ARG A 191 -8.43 16.49 -5.44
CA ARG A 191 -9.28 17.67 -5.22
C ARG A 191 -10.72 17.43 -5.67
N ASP A 192 -10.91 16.82 -6.83
CA ASP A 192 -12.23 16.54 -7.39
C ASP A 192 -13.00 15.54 -6.49
N ILE A 193 -12.35 14.49 -5.98
CA ILE A 193 -13.02 13.44 -5.18
C ILE A 193 -13.16 13.71 -3.68
N GLY A 194 -12.39 14.66 -3.15
CA GLY A 194 -12.32 14.95 -1.72
C GLY A 194 -13.49 15.74 -1.16
N GLN A 195 -14.35 16.32 -2.01
CA GLN A 195 -15.36 17.29 -1.56
C GLN A 195 -16.66 16.65 -1.04
N TRP A 196 -17.02 15.43 -1.46
CA TRP A 196 -18.23 14.63 -1.10
C TRP A 196 -19.61 15.33 -1.20
N GLN A 197 -19.62 16.65 -1.35
CA GLN A 197 -20.77 17.56 -1.40
C GLN A 197 -20.82 18.28 -2.76
N GLY A 198 -20.10 17.76 -3.76
CA GLY A 198 -20.09 18.29 -5.11
C GLY A 198 -21.46 18.18 -5.76
N ARG A 199 -21.73 19.07 -6.73
CA ARG A 199 -22.97 19.06 -7.51
C ARG A 199 -23.02 17.98 -8.60
N LEU A 200 -21.87 17.38 -8.91
CA LEU A 200 -21.76 16.33 -9.92
C LEU A 200 -22.15 14.97 -9.35
N SER A 201 -22.65 14.09 -10.22
CA SER A 201 -22.73 12.67 -9.87
C SER A 201 -21.32 12.12 -9.63
N LEU A 202 -21.19 11.05 -8.82
CA LEU A 202 -19.91 10.39 -8.58
C LEU A 202 -19.24 9.95 -9.89
N GLU A 203 -20.02 9.49 -10.87
CA GLU A 203 -19.47 9.09 -12.17
C GLU A 203 -18.94 10.27 -12.97
N ASP A 204 -19.68 11.38 -13.03
CA ASP A 204 -19.25 12.59 -13.75
C ASP A 204 -18.03 13.25 -13.09
N GLU A 205 -17.97 13.22 -11.76
CA GLU A 205 -16.81 13.62 -10.98
C GLU A 205 -15.57 12.81 -11.39
N LEU A 206 -15.68 11.48 -11.45
CA LEU A 206 -14.59 10.59 -11.87
C LEU A 206 -14.17 10.80 -13.33
N ARG A 207 -15.11 11.02 -14.26
CA ARG A 207 -14.84 11.24 -15.70
C ARG A 207 -13.93 12.46 -15.98
N ARG A 208 -13.76 13.37 -15.02
CA ARG A 208 -12.87 14.55 -15.15
C ARG A 208 -11.38 14.21 -15.16
N THR A 209 -11.01 13.06 -14.60
CA THR A 209 -9.60 12.64 -14.44
C THR A 209 -9.35 11.18 -14.80
N TRP A 210 -10.39 10.33 -14.75
CA TRP A 210 -10.29 8.91 -15.07
C TRP A 210 -10.69 8.59 -16.50
N SER A 211 -10.00 7.60 -17.07
CA SER A 211 -10.38 6.96 -18.32
C SER A 211 -11.69 6.18 -18.15
N LYS A 212 -12.44 6.01 -19.23
CA LYS A 212 -13.60 5.10 -19.26
C LYS A 212 -13.20 3.64 -18.97
N GLN A 213 -11.94 3.30 -19.21
CA GLN A 213 -11.35 1.99 -18.91
C GLN A 213 -10.70 1.94 -17.52
N MET A 214 -11.15 2.79 -16.57
CA MET A 214 -10.66 2.81 -15.20
C MET A 214 -10.65 1.40 -14.59
N ILE A 215 -9.48 0.98 -14.09
CA ILE A 215 -9.34 -0.21 -13.26
C ILE A 215 -8.90 0.22 -11.87
N TRP A 216 -9.55 -0.35 -10.86
CA TRP A 216 -9.21 -0.16 -9.46
C TRP A 216 -8.95 -1.51 -8.81
N TRP A 217 -7.69 -1.78 -8.49
CA TRP A 217 -7.21 -2.98 -7.81
C TRP A 217 -7.26 -2.77 -6.30
N GLY A 218 -8.41 -3.06 -5.71
CA GLY A 218 -8.67 -2.96 -4.27
C GLY A 218 -8.08 -4.11 -3.44
N PRO A 219 -7.92 -3.92 -2.12
CA PRO A 219 -7.48 -4.98 -1.24
C PRO A 219 -8.53 -6.08 -1.06
N ALA A 220 -8.09 -7.26 -0.60
CA ALA A 220 -9.00 -8.29 -0.12
C ALA A 220 -9.90 -7.76 1.00
N GLY A 221 -11.19 -8.09 0.93
CA GLY A 221 -12.28 -7.48 1.70
C GLY A 221 -13.17 -6.55 0.88
N ILE A 222 -12.61 -5.88 -0.12
CA ILE A 222 -13.36 -5.03 -1.06
C ILE A 222 -13.34 -5.63 -2.47
N GLY A 223 -12.16 -5.99 -2.97
CA GLY A 223 -11.96 -6.54 -4.32
C GLY A 223 -11.73 -5.49 -5.41
N ALA A 224 -11.48 -5.95 -6.63
CA ALA A 224 -11.18 -5.12 -7.79
C ALA A 224 -12.45 -4.76 -8.59
N THR A 225 -12.44 -3.56 -9.18
CA THR A 225 -13.53 -3.04 -10.03
C THR A 225 -12.99 -2.61 -11.39
N TYR A 226 -13.85 -2.67 -12.41
CA TYR A 226 -13.52 -2.25 -13.77
C TYR A 226 -14.62 -1.39 -14.36
N THR A 227 -14.25 -0.23 -14.92
CA THR A 227 -15.08 0.92 -15.34
C THR A 227 -15.48 1.84 -14.19
N ILE A 228 -15.75 3.10 -14.53
CA ILE A 228 -16.18 4.15 -13.59
C ILE A 228 -17.49 3.77 -12.90
N GLU A 229 -18.44 3.26 -13.67
CA GLU A 229 -19.78 2.86 -13.23
C GLU A 229 -19.69 1.74 -12.17
N ARG A 230 -18.81 0.75 -12.39
CA ARG A 230 -18.62 -0.35 -11.43
C ARG A 230 -17.83 0.09 -10.22
N TYR A 231 -16.79 0.93 -10.36
CA TYR A 231 -16.10 1.51 -9.23
C TYR A 231 -17.05 2.32 -8.33
N ALA A 232 -17.90 3.16 -8.94
CA ALA A 232 -18.92 3.93 -8.23
C ALA A 232 -19.90 3.02 -7.47
N LYS A 233 -20.41 1.97 -8.11
CA LYS A 233 -21.38 1.06 -7.49
C LYS A 233 -20.78 0.11 -6.46
N GLN A 234 -19.55 -0.36 -6.66
CA GLN A 234 -18.98 -1.47 -5.88
C GLN A 234 -17.98 -1.00 -4.82
N HIS A 235 -17.44 0.22 -4.92
CA HIS A 235 -16.52 0.75 -3.91
C HIS A 235 -16.93 2.14 -3.40
N ALA A 236 -16.83 3.17 -4.25
CA ALA A 236 -16.95 4.55 -3.78
C ALA A 236 -18.36 4.90 -3.25
N GLY A 237 -19.42 4.34 -3.84
CA GLY A 237 -20.80 4.45 -3.35
C GLY A 237 -20.98 3.80 -1.98
N PRO A 238 -20.69 2.49 -1.81
CA PRO A 238 -20.70 1.83 -0.50
C PRO A 238 -19.85 2.54 0.55
N PHE A 239 -18.68 3.08 0.17
CA PHE A 239 -17.82 3.86 1.06
C PHE A 239 -18.49 5.16 1.52
N ARG A 240 -19.03 5.96 0.59
CA ARG A 240 -19.74 7.22 0.92
C ARG A 240 -21.04 6.98 1.70
N ALA A 241 -21.68 5.81 1.54
CA ALA A 241 -22.87 5.44 2.30
C ALA A 241 -22.55 5.00 3.74
N GLY A 242 -21.41 4.31 3.94
CA GLY A 242 -21.04 3.77 5.25
C GLY A 242 -20.24 4.69 6.15
N PHE A 243 -19.87 5.88 5.67
CA PHE A 243 -19.08 6.85 6.41
C PHE A 243 -19.62 8.27 6.24
N ILE A 244 -19.54 9.07 7.29
CA ILE A 244 -19.89 10.48 7.31
C ILE A 244 -18.76 11.30 7.92
N GLU A 245 -18.88 12.63 7.87
CA GLU A 245 -17.93 13.56 8.51
C GLU A 245 -16.47 13.27 8.14
N ARG A 246 -16.19 13.10 6.85
CA ARG A 246 -14.83 12.87 6.37
C ARG A 246 -13.96 14.11 6.57
N SER A 247 -12.77 13.95 7.16
CA SER A 247 -11.79 15.03 7.26
C SER A 247 -11.16 15.36 5.90
N PRO A 248 -10.51 16.53 5.76
CA PRO A 248 -9.56 16.76 4.68
C PRO A 248 -8.49 15.66 4.62
N THR A 249 -7.94 15.46 3.44
CA THR A 249 -6.87 14.50 3.18
C THR A 249 -5.52 15.02 3.69
N THR A 250 -4.81 14.20 4.47
CA THR A 250 -3.47 14.46 5.01
C THR A 250 -2.50 13.38 4.53
N HIS A 251 -1.70 13.69 3.51
CA HIS A 251 -0.66 12.75 3.03
C HIS A 251 0.66 13.00 3.75
N ARG A 252 1.49 11.96 3.83
CA ARG A 252 2.89 12.05 4.28
C ARG A 252 3.84 12.19 3.10
N ALA A 253 3.59 11.41 2.04
CA ALA A 253 4.29 11.55 0.78
C ALA A 253 3.35 11.55 -0.41
N ARG A 254 3.67 12.35 -1.43
CA ARG A 254 3.05 12.33 -2.76
C ARG A 254 4.12 12.65 -3.81
N LEU A 255 4.26 11.76 -4.79
CA LEU A 255 5.34 11.84 -5.78
C LEU A 255 4.97 11.11 -7.08
N ALA A 256 5.73 11.37 -8.15
CA ALA A 256 5.57 10.72 -9.45
C ALA A 256 6.88 10.62 -10.25
N GLU A 257 6.95 9.62 -11.13
CA GLU A 257 8.00 9.45 -12.13
C GLU A 257 7.42 8.94 -13.46
N GLY A 258 7.62 9.69 -14.55
CA GLY A 258 7.08 9.32 -15.84
C GLY A 258 5.55 9.21 -15.77
N HIS A 259 5.01 8.03 -16.09
CA HIS A 259 3.56 7.78 -16.09
C HIS A 259 3.03 7.21 -14.76
N TYR A 260 3.91 7.01 -13.77
CA TYR A 260 3.56 6.42 -12.48
C TYR A 260 3.62 7.47 -11.38
N GLY A 261 2.73 7.35 -10.40
CA GLY A 261 2.75 8.20 -9.22
C GLY A 261 1.91 7.61 -8.12
N GLY A 262 2.04 8.17 -6.93
CA GLY A 262 1.34 7.64 -5.78
C GLY A 262 1.49 8.50 -4.54
N PHE A 263 0.77 8.09 -3.52
CA PHE A 263 0.83 8.71 -2.21
C PHE A 263 0.56 7.69 -1.10
N PHE A 264 0.92 8.08 0.11
CA PHE A 264 0.43 7.43 1.31
C PHE A 264 0.13 8.45 2.42
N GLY A 265 -0.70 8.04 3.36
CA GLY A 265 -0.94 8.75 4.60
C GLY A 265 -0.90 7.81 5.80
N TRP A 266 -0.70 8.40 6.96
CA TRP A 266 -0.63 7.70 8.24
C TRP A 266 -1.19 8.61 9.35
N PRO A 267 -2.52 8.78 9.42
CA PRO A 267 -3.54 8.36 8.43
C PRO A 267 -3.69 9.32 7.25
N ASN A 268 -4.39 8.90 6.18
CA ASN A 268 -4.75 9.75 5.04
C ASN A 268 -5.92 10.67 5.37
N PHE A 269 -6.88 10.20 6.16
CA PHE A 269 -8.02 10.98 6.63
C PHE A 269 -8.72 10.20 7.75
N THR A 270 -9.68 10.86 8.39
CA THR A 270 -10.58 10.26 9.38
C THR A 270 -12.02 10.38 8.91
N VAL A 271 -12.87 9.45 9.36
CA VAL A 271 -14.31 9.41 9.09
C VAL A 271 -15.06 8.96 10.33
N ARG A 272 -16.37 9.24 10.42
CA ARG A 272 -17.26 8.64 11.40
C ARG A 272 -18.07 7.51 10.76
N PRO A 273 -18.04 6.27 11.28
CA PRO A 273 -18.82 5.16 10.74
C PRO A 273 -20.34 5.41 10.86
N ALA A 274 -21.03 5.40 9.72
CA ALA A 274 -22.49 5.42 9.66
C ALA A 274 -23.10 4.00 9.60
N GLY A 275 -22.25 2.98 9.55
CA GLY A 275 -22.61 1.57 9.48
C GLY A 275 -22.79 1.04 8.06
N GLY A 276 -22.78 -0.29 7.91
CA GLY A 276 -23.02 -0.99 6.65
C GLY A 276 -21.76 -1.22 5.79
N PHE A 277 -20.71 -0.40 5.93
CA PHE A 277 -19.45 -0.65 5.22
C PHE A 277 -18.83 -1.96 5.71
N MET A 278 -18.72 -2.94 4.80
CA MET A 278 -18.29 -4.31 5.12
C MET A 278 -19.10 -4.96 6.26
N GLY A 279 -20.35 -4.55 6.47
CA GLY A 279 -21.22 -5.05 7.54
C GLY A 279 -20.88 -4.55 8.95
N LEU A 280 -19.95 -3.62 9.11
CA LEU A 280 -19.62 -3.03 10.41
C LEU A 280 -20.75 -2.10 10.91
N PRO A 281 -20.98 -2.02 12.23
CA PRO A 281 -22.01 -1.15 12.80
C PRO A 281 -21.62 0.35 12.69
N PRO A 282 -22.57 1.27 12.90
CA PRO A 282 -22.23 2.67 13.13
C PRO A 282 -21.42 2.83 14.43
N SER A 283 -20.67 3.93 14.52
CA SER A 283 -19.92 4.32 15.72
C SER A 283 -19.94 5.83 15.87
N ASP A 284 -20.00 6.31 17.12
CA ASP A 284 -19.84 7.73 17.43
C ASP A 284 -18.35 8.16 17.41
N GLU A 285 -17.43 7.19 17.52
CA GLU A 285 -16.00 7.43 17.43
C GLU A 285 -15.53 7.55 15.98
N ARG A 286 -14.56 8.44 15.75
CA ARG A 286 -13.92 8.56 14.42
C ARG A 286 -12.86 7.48 14.25
N VAL A 287 -12.78 6.94 13.04
CA VAL A 287 -11.79 5.94 12.64
C VAL A 287 -10.79 6.51 11.64
N GLU A 288 -9.57 6.00 11.70
CA GLU A 288 -8.47 6.38 10.82
C GLU A 288 -8.42 5.50 9.57
N PHE A 289 -8.21 6.12 8.41
CA PHE A 289 -7.90 5.40 7.18
C PHE A 289 -6.43 5.58 6.82
N ARG A 290 -5.66 4.49 6.92
CA ARG A 290 -4.27 4.41 6.46
C ARG A 290 -4.29 3.75 5.09
N VAL A 291 -3.80 4.47 4.08
CA VAL A 291 -3.96 4.07 2.67
C VAL A 291 -2.71 4.38 1.86
N ILE A 292 -2.33 3.43 1.01
CA ILE A 292 -1.43 3.65 -0.13
C ILE A 292 -2.24 3.59 -1.41
N ASP A 293 -1.98 4.56 -2.30
CA ASP A 293 -2.49 4.58 -3.66
C ASP A 293 -1.35 4.70 -4.66
N ILE A 294 -1.30 3.78 -5.63
CA ILE A 294 -0.41 3.84 -6.79
C ILE A 294 -1.23 3.98 -8.06
N TYR A 295 -0.82 4.86 -8.97
CA TYR A 295 -1.53 5.22 -10.18
C TYR A 295 -0.67 5.03 -11.42
N ARG A 296 -1.32 4.65 -12.52
CA ARG A 296 -0.78 4.82 -13.87
C ARG A 296 -1.60 5.83 -14.66
N ARG A 297 -0.91 6.79 -15.28
CA ARG A 297 -1.45 7.75 -16.25
C ARG A 297 -1.27 7.22 -17.68
N GLU A 298 -2.23 7.51 -18.54
CA GLU A 298 -2.13 7.38 -19.99
C GLU A 298 -2.67 8.66 -20.63
N GLY A 299 -1.83 9.35 -21.41
CA GLY A 299 -2.18 10.67 -21.94
C GLY A 299 -2.58 11.63 -20.82
N ASP A 300 -3.81 12.15 -20.89
CA ASP A 300 -4.38 13.10 -19.92
C ASP A 300 -5.36 12.46 -18.92
N ARG A 301 -5.31 11.12 -18.74
CA ARG A 301 -6.21 10.36 -17.86
C ARG A 301 -5.46 9.37 -16.97
N LEU A 302 -6.01 9.13 -15.78
CA LEU A 302 -5.66 7.98 -14.95
C LEU A 302 -6.38 6.75 -15.48
N VAL A 303 -5.69 5.61 -15.56
CA VAL A 303 -6.25 4.37 -16.13
C VAL A 303 -6.23 3.21 -15.15
N GLU A 304 -5.16 3.05 -14.38
CA GLU A 304 -5.03 1.98 -13.39
C GLU A 304 -4.68 2.53 -12.01
N ASN A 305 -5.14 1.82 -10.98
CA ASN A 305 -4.93 2.17 -9.59
C ASN A 305 -4.76 0.93 -8.73
N TRP A 306 -3.68 0.85 -7.94
CA TRP A 306 -3.45 -0.21 -6.95
C TRP A 306 -3.54 0.37 -5.55
N ILE A 307 -4.44 -0.18 -4.75
CA ILE A 307 -4.75 0.33 -3.42
C ILE A 307 -4.41 -0.68 -2.33
N PHE A 308 -3.89 -0.15 -1.23
CA PHE A 308 -3.75 -0.86 0.03
C PHE A 308 -4.43 -0.04 1.11
N ILE A 309 -5.45 -0.61 1.75
CA ILE A 309 -6.15 0.00 2.89
C ILE A 309 -5.89 -0.87 4.10
N ASP A 310 -5.53 -0.26 5.23
CA ASP A 310 -5.41 -0.95 6.52
C ASP A 310 -6.78 -1.35 7.11
N LEU A 311 -7.43 -2.32 6.45
CA LEU A 311 -8.74 -2.84 6.84
C LEU A 311 -8.67 -3.56 8.19
N LEU A 312 -7.54 -4.19 8.52
CA LEU A 312 -7.38 -4.81 9.83
C LEU A 312 -7.33 -3.75 10.94
N HIS A 313 -6.65 -2.63 10.72
CA HIS A 313 -6.72 -1.48 11.62
C HIS A 313 -8.14 -0.93 11.74
N LEU A 314 -8.86 -0.76 10.63
CA LEU A 314 -10.24 -0.27 10.64
C LEU A 314 -11.16 -1.18 11.47
N TRP A 315 -11.06 -2.49 11.29
CA TRP A 315 -11.84 -3.47 12.05
C TRP A 315 -11.45 -3.47 13.53
N GLN A 316 -10.15 -3.40 13.84
CA GLN A 316 -9.66 -3.32 15.21
C GLN A 316 -10.13 -2.03 15.93
N SER A 317 -10.16 -0.90 15.22
CA SER A 317 -10.64 0.38 15.77
C SER A 317 -12.13 0.35 16.13
N GLN A 318 -12.88 -0.62 15.61
CA GLN A 318 -14.29 -0.87 15.92
C GLN A 318 -14.48 -2.12 16.78
N GLY A 319 -13.42 -2.56 17.47
CA GLY A 319 -13.47 -3.63 18.47
C GLY A 319 -13.40 -5.05 17.93
N VAL A 320 -13.12 -5.25 16.63
CA VAL A 320 -13.02 -6.59 16.03
C VAL A 320 -11.57 -6.95 15.75
N GLN A 321 -11.04 -7.92 16.50
CA GLN A 321 -9.69 -8.44 16.31
C GLN A 321 -9.70 -9.69 15.43
N LEU A 322 -8.94 -9.67 14.33
CA LEU A 322 -8.92 -10.74 13.31
C LEU A 322 -7.60 -11.51 13.24
N LEU A 323 -6.56 -11.01 13.89
CA LEU A 323 -5.24 -11.62 13.96
C LEU A 323 -4.87 -11.97 15.41
N GLU A 324 -4.03 -12.98 15.57
CA GLU A 324 -3.39 -13.26 16.86
C GLU A 324 -2.39 -12.15 17.23
N PRO A 325 -2.22 -11.85 18.53
CA PRO A 325 -1.17 -10.96 18.99
C PRO A 325 0.21 -11.44 18.51
N ILE A 326 1.08 -10.49 18.17
CA ILE A 326 2.48 -10.81 17.89
C ILE A 326 3.12 -11.24 19.21
N ASP A 327 3.54 -12.49 19.30
CA ASP A 327 4.32 -12.99 20.43
C ASP A 327 5.74 -12.37 20.40
N PRO A 328 6.08 -11.48 21.35
CA PRO A 328 7.38 -10.82 21.39
C PRO A 328 8.52 -11.77 21.82
N GLU A 329 8.19 -12.97 22.31
CA GLU A 329 9.13 -13.97 22.84
C GLU A 329 9.32 -15.16 21.90
N LEU A 330 8.83 -15.10 20.65
CA LEU A 330 9.13 -16.13 19.64
C LEU A 330 10.65 -16.37 19.64
N PRO A 331 11.11 -17.57 20.04
CA PRO A 331 12.54 -17.81 20.16
C PRO A 331 13.20 -17.59 18.78
N ASP A 332 14.42 -17.04 18.78
CA ASP A 332 15.33 -17.15 17.63
C ASP A 332 15.62 -18.66 17.49
N VAL A 333 14.71 -19.40 16.83
CA VAL A 333 14.92 -20.82 16.55
C VAL A 333 15.79 -20.89 15.32
N ALA A 334 17.02 -21.35 15.54
CA ALA A 334 18.10 -21.52 14.57
C ALA A 334 17.69 -22.29 13.30
#